data_AF-A0A7V1IE51-F1
#
_entry.id   AF-A0A7V1IE51-F1
#
_cell.length_a   1.000
_cell.length_b   1.000
_cell.length_c   1.000
_cell.angle_alpha   90.00
_cell.angle_beta   90.00
_cell.angle_gamma   90.00
#
_symmetry.space_group_name_H-M   'P 1'
#
loop_
_entity.id
_entity.type
_entity.pdbx_description
1 polymer ?
#
loop_
_entity_poly.entity_id
_entity_poly.type
_entity_poly.pdbx_seq_one_letter_code
_entity_poly.pdbx_strand_id
1 'polypeptide(L)'
;MTIFLIAGLLTFLFTTLLTIAGVGAAFILIPVFLALGIDIHIAMATALLLNSIAMIFASYRFIKHKLILWRIAFPILIAATLLSPVGAYISAGLDRTLLLWLFTGFLLFAAGMMLFYESKQRETAYSRARQVASGASVG
;
A
#
# COMPACT_ATOMS: atom_id res chain seq x y z
N MET A 1 -20.20 5.95 -20.20
CA MET A 1 -19.81 7.32 -19.78
C MET A 1 -19.97 7.55 -18.28
N THR A 2 -21.12 7.18 -17.69
CA THR A 2 -21.42 7.33 -16.25
C THR A 2 -20.46 6.58 -15.32
N ILE A 3 -20.11 5.32 -15.64
CA ILE A 3 -19.18 4.50 -14.84
C ILE A 3 -17.80 5.15 -14.71
N PHE A 4 -17.27 5.73 -15.79
CA PHE A 4 -15.98 6.41 -15.78
C PHE A 4 -16.00 7.72 -14.97
N LEU A 5 -17.11 8.45 -14.97
CA LEU A 5 -17.28 9.65 -14.14
C LEU A 5 -17.32 9.28 -12.65
N ILE A 6 -18.06 8.22 -12.29
CA ILE A 6 -18.11 7.70 -10.92
C ILE A 6 -16.74 7.20 -10.48
N ALA A 7 -16.06 6.41 -11.32
CA ALA A 7 -14.71 5.92 -11.05
C ALA A 7 -13.73 7.08 -10.85
N GLY A 8 -13.79 8.13 -11.67
CA GLY A 8 -12.96 9.33 -11.54
C GLY A 8 -13.20 10.08 -10.24
N LEU A 9 -14.47 10.28 -9.85
CA LEU A 9 -14.83 10.94 -8.60
C LEU A 9 -14.37 10.14 -7.37
N LEU A 10 -14.62 8.83 -7.35
CA LEU A 10 -14.15 7.95 -6.28
C LEU A 10 -12.63 7.94 -6.20
N THR A 11 -11.96 7.90 -7.35
CA THR A 11 -10.49 7.94 -7.40
C THR A 11 -9.94 9.23 -6.82
N PHE A 12 -10.53 10.36 -7.18
CA PHE A 12 -10.16 11.65 -6.64
C PHE A 12 -10.34 11.68 -5.11
N LEU A 13 -11.51 11.31 -4.62
CA LEU A 13 -11.82 11.30 -3.18
C LEU A 13 -10.87 10.39 -2.39
N PHE A 14 -10.73 9.12 -2.79
CA PHE A 14 -9.87 8.19 -2.08
C PHE A 14 -8.40 8.58 -2.16
N THR A 15 -7.92 8.99 -3.34
CA THR A 15 -6.52 9.39 -3.50
C THR A 15 -6.20 10.61 -2.65
N THR A 16 -7.05 11.63 -2.62
CA THR A 16 -6.85 12.81 -1.77
C THR A 16 -6.83 12.43 -0.28
N LEU A 17 -7.80 11.65 0.19
CA LEU A 17 -7.88 11.24 1.59
C LEU A 17 -6.66 10.41 2.02
N LEU A 18 -6.29 9.40 1.24
CA LEU A 18 -5.20 8.50 1.59
C LEU A 18 -3.83 9.16 1.44
N THR A 19 -3.66 10.08 0.49
CA THR A 19 -2.41 10.84 0.34
C THR A 19 -2.16 11.75 1.55
N ILE A 20 -3.21 12.30 2.17
CA ILE A 20 -3.08 13.06 3.43
C ILE A 20 -2.56 12.15 4.55
N ALA A 21 -3.05 10.90 4.62
CA ALA A 21 -2.54 9.88 5.55
C ALA A 21 -1.14 9.36 5.18
N GLY A 22 -0.60 9.73 4.01
CA GLY A 22 0.68 9.24 3.51
C GLY A 22 0.63 7.79 3.03
N VAL A 23 -0.56 7.24 2.80
CA VAL A 23 -0.76 5.87 2.33
C VAL A 23 -1.16 5.90 0.86
N GLY A 24 -0.62 4.98 0.07
CA GLY A 24 -0.99 4.82 -1.32
C GLY A 24 -2.42 4.32 -1.52
N ALA A 25 -3.16 4.83 -2.53
CA ALA A 25 -4.58 4.50 -2.71
C ALA A 25 -4.87 3.18 -3.47
N ALA A 26 -3.83 2.51 -4.00
CA ALA A 26 -4.01 1.36 -4.89
C ALA A 26 -4.81 0.21 -4.26
N PHE A 27 -4.60 -0.08 -2.97
CA PHE A 27 -5.26 -1.20 -2.30
C PHE A 27 -6.78 -1.02 -2.16
N ILE A 28 -7.27 0.22 -2.18
CA ILE A 28 -8.71 0.54 -2.19
C ILE A 28 -9.22 0.68 -3.63
N LEU A 29 -8.42 1.27 -4.52
CA LEU A 29 -8.80 1.52 -5.91
C LEU A 29 -9.06 0.25 -6.70
N ILE A 30 -8.21 -0.77 -6.55
CA ILE A 30 -8.34 -2.05 -7.26
C ILE A 30 -9.71 -2.71 -7.00
N PRO A 31 -10.14 -2.97 -5.74
CA PRO A 31 -11.44 -3.58 -5.49
C PRO A 31 -12.61 -2.67 -5.87
N VAL A 32 -12.47 -1.35 -5.73
CA VAL A 32 -13.50 -0.39 -6.17
C VAL A 32 -13.70 -0.45 -7.70
N PHE A 33 -12.62 -0.48 -8.48
CA PHE A 33 -12.70 -0.60 -9.93
C PHE A 33 -13.27 -1.95 -10.36
N LEU A 34 -12.90 -3.04 -9.69
CA LEU A 34 -13.50 -4.35 -9.95
C LEU A 34 -15.00 -4.39 -9.61
N ALA A 35 -15.42 -3.74 -8.52
CA ALA A 35 -16.84 -3.62 -8.15
C ALA A 35 -17.65 -2.79 -9.16
N LEU A 36 -17.01 -1.85 -9.85
CA LEU A 36 -17.59 -1.09 -10.96
C LEU A 36 -17.62 -1.87 -12.30
N GLY A 37 -17.13 -3.11 -12.32
CA GLY A 37 -17.09 -3.96 -13.51
C GLY A 37 -15.96 -3.62 -14.49
N ILE A 38 -14.93 -2.88 -14.05
CA ILE A 38 -13.75 -2.57 -14.87
C ILE A 38 -12.85 -3.80 -14.96
N ASP A 39 -12.26 -4.03 -16.14
CA ASP A 39 -11.32 -5.14 -16.33
C ASP A 39 -10.15 -5.07 -15.33
N ILE A 40 -9.73 -6.23 -14.82
CA ILE A 40 -8.70 -6.31 -13.79
C ILE A 40 -7.36 -5.72 -14.24
N HIS A 41 -6.98 -5.88 -15.51
CA HIS A 41 -5.71 -5.38 -16.02
C HIS A 41 -5.73 -3.85 -16.09
N ILE A 42 -6.85 -3.28 -16.52
CA ILE A 42 -7.06 -1.83 -16.56
C ILE A 42 -7.06 -1.28 -15.13
N ALA A 43 -7.82 -1.91 -14.23
CA ALA A 43 -7.90 -1.52 -12.82
C ALA A 43 -6.53 -1.51 -12.14
N MET A 44 -5.75 -2.60 -12.31
CA MET A 44 -4.41 -2.70 -11.74
C MET A 44 -3.45 -1.67 -12.34
N ALA A 45 -3.43 -1.53 -13.66
CA ALA A 45 -2.56 -0.56 -14.34
C ALA A 45 -2.85 0.88 -13.88
N THR A 46 -4.12 1.28 -13.83
CA THR A 46 -4.52 2.61 -13.38
C THR A 46 -4.21 2.83 -11.90
N ALA A 47 -4.56 1.88 -11.03
CA ALA A 47 -4.32 2.00 -9.59
C ALA A 47 -2.83 2.06 -9.25
N LEU A 48 -2.00 1.22 -9.89
CA LEU A 48 -0.55 1.22 -9.68
C LEU A 48 0.10 2.49 -10.21
N LEU A 49 -0.29 2.98 -11.39
CA LEU A 49 0.24 4.22 -11.95
C LEU A 49 -0.06 5.42 -11.04
N LEU A 50 -1.31 5.56 -10.60
CA LEU A 50 -1.73 6.62 -9.68
C LEU A 50 -0.95 6.54 -8.37
N ASN A 51 -0.77 5.33 -7.84
CA ASN A 51 -0.02 5.09 -6.63
C ASN A 51 1.45 5.46 -6.77
N SER A 52 2.11 5.08 -7.87
CA SER A 52 3.49 5.46 -8.14
C SER A 52 3.67 6.97 -8.17
N ILE A 53 2.80 7.69 -8.87
CA ILE A 53 2.85 9.16 -8.93
C ILE A 53 2.64 9.76 -7.53
N ALA A 54 1.59 9.33 -6.81
CA ALA A 54 1.28 9.81 -5.46
C ALA A 54 2.44 9.55 -4.48
N MET A 55 3.03 8.36 -4.51
CA MET A 55 4.13 7.98 -3.62
C MET A 55 5.42 8.75 -3.93
N ILE A 56 5.68 9.13 -5.19
CA ILE A 56 6.81 10.01 -5.53
C ILE A 56 6.66 11.37 -4.84
N PHE A 57 5.49 12.01 -4.97
CA PHE A 57 5.20 13.29 -4.32
C PHE A 57 5.22 13.20 -2.79
N ALA A 58 4.60 12.14 -2.23
CA ALA A 58 4.58 11.90 -0.79
C ALA A 58 6.00 11.68 -0.24
N SER A 59 6.81 10.85 -0.91
CA SER A 59 8.20 10.60 -0.52
C SER A 59 9.03 11.87 -0.56
N TYR A 60 8.94 12.67 -1.62
CA TYR A 60 9.64 13.95 -1.72
C TYR A 60 9.27 14.88 -0.56
N ARG A 61 7.97 14.98 -0.24
CA ARG A 61 7.48 15.78 0.90
C ARG A 61 8.02 15.26 2.23
N PHE A 62 8.00 13.95 2.47
CA PHE A 62 8.50 13.36 3.72
C PHE A 62 10.02 13.53 3.88
N ILE A 63 10.79 13.42 2.80
CA ILE A 63 12.23 13.72 2.79
C ILE A 63 12.47 15.18 3.18
N LYS A 64 11.75 16.12 2.55
CA LYS A 64 11.91 17.56 2.80
C LYS A 64 11.62 17.93 4.26
N HIS A 65 10.62 17.30 4.87
CA HIS A 65 10.27 17.54 6.28
C HIS A 65 11.09 16.69 7.28
N LYS A 66 12.10 15.93 6.83
CA LYS A 66 12.93 15.05 7.66
C LYS A 66 12.12 14.04 8.51
N LEU A 67 10.96 13.61 7.99
CA LEU A 67 10.06 12.68 8.67
C LEU A 67 10.45 11.19 8.45
N ILE A 68 11.58 10.94 7.79
CA ILE A 68 12.04 9.59 7.43
C ILE A 68 13.19 9.17 8.34
N LEU A 69 12.98 8.09 9.10
CA LEU A 69 14.04 7.38 9.82
C LEU A 69 14.80 6.48 8.85
N TRP A 70 15.81 7.03 8.18
CA TRP A 70 16.63 6.33 7.17
C TRP A 70 17.18 4.98 7.62
N ARG A 71 17.45 4.81 8.92
CA ARG A 71 17.95 3.55 9.50
C ARG A 71 16.94 2.41 9.51
N ILE A 72 15.64 2.72 9.48
CA ILE A 72 14.55 1.75 9.41
C ILE A 72 14.04 1.66 7.97
N ALA A 73 13.93 2.80 7.30
CA ALA A 73 13.43 2.88 5.92
C ALA A 73 14.32 2.10 4.93
N PHE A 74 15.64 2.18 5.06
CA PHE A 74 16.55 1.52 4.13
C PHE A 74 16.53 -0.02 4.21
N PRO A 75 16.59 -0.65 5.39
CA PRO A 75 16.38 -2.10 5.52
C PRO A 75 15.02 -2.57 4.99
N ILE A 76 13.92 -1.85 5.31
CA ILE A 76 12.58 -2.18 4.81
C ILE A 76 12.57 -2.12 3.28
N LEU A 77 13.15 -1.06 2.71
CA LEU A 77 13.16 -0.85 1.26
C LEU A 77 13.94 -1.95 0.53
N ILE A 78 15.09 -2.37 1.09
CA ILE A 78 15.86 -3.49 0.52
C ILE A 78 15.06 -4.79 0.58
N ALA A 79 14.53 -5.15 1.76
CA ALA A 79 13.80 -6.39 1.94
C ALA A 79 12.56 -6.44 1.02
N ALA A 80 11.76 -5.37 1.01
CA ALA A 80 10.56 -5.28 0.17
C ALA A 80 10.90 -5.34 -1.33
N THR A 81 11.99 -4.71 -1.77
CA THR A 81 12.41 -4.74 -3.17
C THR A 81 12.88 -6.13 -3.60
N LEU A 82 13.58 -6.87 -2.72
CA LEU A 82 14.04 -8.22 -3.00
C LEU A 82 12.90 -9.25 -2.98
N LEU A 83 11.92 -9.07 -2.08
CA LEU A 83 10.76 -9.96 -1.98
C LEU A 83 9.68 -9.67 -3.03
N SER A 84 9.59 -8.45 -3.55
CA SER A 84 8.55 -8.05 -4.51
C SER A 84 8.50 -8.92 -5.79
N PRO A 85 9.63 -9.23 -6.48
CA PRO A 85 9.62 -10.13 -7.63
C PRO A 85 9.17 -11.55 -7.28
N VAL A 86 9.53 -12.04 -6.10
CA VAL A 86 9.11 -13.36 -5.60
C VAL A 86 7.59 -13.37 -5.41
N GLY A 87 7.04 -12.32 -4.80
CA GLY A 87 5.60 -12.14 -4.65
C GLY A 87 4.88 -12.05 -6.00
N ALA A 88 5.43 -11.33 -6.98
CA ALA A 88 4.88 -11.22 -8.32
C ALA A 88 4.87 -12.58 -9.06
N TYR A 89 5.96 -13.35 -8.95
CA TYR A 89 6.06 -14.68 -9.56
C TYR A 89 5.06 -15.67 -8.95
N ILE A 90 4.94 -15.69 -7.61
CA ILE A 90 3.96 -16.53 -6.91
C ILE A 90 2.54 -16.11 -7.31
N SER A 91 2.27 -14.81 -7.37
CA SER A 91 0.93 -14.29 -7.71
C SER A 91 0.53 -14.60 -9.16
N ALA A 92 1.48 -14.67 -10.09
CA ALA A 92 1.22 -15.04 -11.48
C ALA A 92 0.82 -16.51 -11.65
N GLY A 93 1.23 -17.39 -10.72
CA GLY A 93 0.87 -18.80 -10.72
C GLY A 93 -0.43 -19.14 -9.97
N LEU A 94 -1.05 -18.17 -9.29
CA LEU A 94 -2.28 -18.36 -8.53
C LEU A 94 -3.52 -18.09 -9.38
N ASP A 95 -4.58 -18.88 -9.15
CA ASP A 95 -5.89 -18.59 -9.74
C ASP A 95 -6.36 -17.19 -9.31
N ARG A 96 -6.88 -16.43 -10.28
CA ARG A 96 -7.40 -15.06 -10.06
C ARG A 96 -8.38 -15.01 -8.89
N THR A 97 -9.22 -16.02 -8.73
CA THR A 97 -10.23 -16.12 -7.67
C THR A 97 -9.59 -16.27 -6.30
N LEU A 98 -8.56 -17.10 -6.19
CA LEU A 98 -7.79 -17.29 -4.95
C LEU A 98 -7.02 -16.02 -4.58
N LEU A 99 -6.41 -15.35 -5.56
CA LEU A 99 -5.69 -14.10 -5.34
C LEU A 99 -6.62 -13.02 -4.79
N LEU A 100 -7.82 -12.88 -5.38
CA LEU A 100 -8.82 -11.91 -4.91
C LEU A 100 -9.31 -12.24 -3.50
N TRP A 101 -9.59 -13.51 -3.18
CA TRP A 101 -9.98 -13.92 -1.84
C TRP A 101 -8.90 -13.69 -0.79
N LEU A 102 -7.64 -13.99 -1.13
CA LEU A 102 -6.49 -13.73 -0.25
C LEU A 102 -6.32 -12.23 0.01
N PHE A 103 -6.45 -11.42 -1.05
CA PHE A 103 -6.38 -9.97 -0.96
C PHE A 103 -7.52 -9.39 -0.10
N THR A 104 -8.77 -9.83 -0.32
CA THR A 104 -9.91 -9.42 0.51
C THR A 104 -9.74 -9.85 1.96
N GLY A 105 -9.27 -11.07 2.21
CA GLY A 105 -8.98 -11.56 3.56
C GLY A 105 -7.92 -10.71 4.27
N PHE A 106 -6.84 -10.36 3.55
CA PHE A 106 -5.81 -9.45 4.03
C PHE A 106 -6.38 -8.05 4.35
N LEU A 107 -7.23 -7.49 3.48
CA LEU A 107 -7.87 -6.19 3.72
C LEU A 107 -8.79 -6.21 4.95
N LEU A 108 -9.59 -7.26 5.14
CA LEU A 108 -10.44 -7.41 6.32
C LEU A 108 -9.60 -7.53 7.59
N PHE A 109 -8.51 -8.29 7.54
CA PHE A 109 -7.56 -8.40 8.65
C PHE A 109 -6.91 -7.04 8.97
N ALA A 110 -6.43 -6.32 7.96
CA ALA A 110 -5.81 -5.01 8.12
C ALA A 110 -6.81 -3.97 8.67
N ALA A 111 -8.05 -3.96 8.16
CA ALA A 111 -9.12 -3.11 8.65
C ALA A 111 -9.48 -3.43 10.11
N GLY A 112 -9.56 -4.72 10.45
CA GLY A 112 -9.76 -5.17 11.83
C GLY A 112 -8.64 -4.72 12.76
N MET A 113 -7.38 -4.86 12.33
CA MET A 113 -6.26 -4.30 13.09
C MET A 113 -6.37 -2.78 13.23
N MET A 114 -6.65 -2.04 12.16
CA MET A 114 -6.75 -0.57 12.25
C MET A 114 -7.90 -0.07 13.14
N LEU A 115 -9.04 -0.78 13.17
CA LEU A 115 -10.21 -0.40 13.95
C LEU A 115 -10.14 -0.83 15.43
N PHE A 116 -9.55 -1.99 15.70
CA PHE A 116 -9.58 -2.60 17.05
C PHE A 116 -8.23 -2.58 17.76
N TYR A 117 -7.13 -2.26 17.06
CA TYR A 117 -5.81 -2.20 17.67
C TYR A 117 -5.46 -0.75 18.04
N GLU A 118 -5.50 -0.44 19.34
CA GLU A 118 -4.90 0.78 19.87
C GLU A 118 -3.39 0.73 19.63
N SER A 119 -2.91 1.62 18.77
CA SER A 119 -1.48 1.83 18.56
C SER A 119 -0.90 2.46 19.83
N LYS A 120 -0.49 1.62 20.79
CA LYS A 120 0.37 2.06 21.88
C LYS A 120 1.59 2.68 21.21
N GLN A 121 1.73 4.01 21.30
CA GLN A 121 2.95 4.73 20.92
C GLN A 121 4.06 4.10 21.77
N ARG A 122 4.73 3.09 21.22
CA ARG A 122 5.95 2.57 21.81
C ARG A 122 6.97 3.66 21.53
N GLU A 123 7.24 4.49 22.52
CA GLU A 123 8.42 5.35 22.54
C GLU A 123 9.64 4.46 22.35
N THR A 124 10.10 4.36 21.11
CA THR A 124 11.19 3.47 20.76
C THR A 124 12.51 4.16 21.00
N ALA A 125 12.94 4.20 22.25
CA ALA A 125 14.35 4.21 22.61
C ALA A 125 14.96 2.81 22.28
N TYR A 126 14.94 2.39 21.01
CA TYR A 126 15.52 1.11 20.60
C TYR A 126 16.98 1.26 20.20
N SER A 127 17.83 0.38 20.75
CA SER A 127 19.25 0.22 20.38
C SER A 127 19.43 -0.03 18.88
N ARG A 128 20.54 0.44 18.32
CA ARG A 128 20.84 0.48 16.86
C ARG A 128 20.59 -0.84 16.14
N ALA A 129 20.92 -1.98 16.76
CA ALA A 129 20.73 -3.31 16.17
C ALA A 129 19.24 -3.70 16.07
N ARG A 130 18.41 -3.26 17.01
CA ARG A 130 16.99 -3.62 17.08
C ARG A 130 16.15 -2.85 16.05
N GLN A 131 16.58 -1.64 15.67
CA GLN A 131 15.96 -0.86 14.59
C GLN A 131 16.20 -1.49 13.20
N VAL A 132 17.41 -2.01 12.97
CA VAL A 132 17.76 -2.72 11.71
C VAL A 132 17.03 -4.06 11.64
N ALA A 133 17.01 -4.82 12.74
CA ALA A 133 16.28 -6.09 12.81
C ALA A 133 14.76 -5.90 12.60
N SER A 134 14.15 -4.88 13.22
CA SER A 134 12.72 -4.58 13.01
C SER A 134 12.41 -4.13 11.58
N GLY A 135 13.33 -3.40 10.95
CA GLY A 135 13.16 -2.99 9.55
C GLY A 135 13.24 -4.18 8.59
N ALA A 136 14.22 -5.06 8.78
CA ALA A 136 14.38 -6.25 7.95
C ALA A 136 13.28 -7.32 8.17
N SER A 137 12.64 -7.36 9.34
CA SER A 137 11.53 -8.29 9.60
C SER A 137 10.18 -7.84 9.03
N VAL A 138 10.02 -6.54 8.76
CA VAL A 138 8.74 -5.96 8.30
C VAL A 138 8.71 -5.77 6.79
N GLY A 139 9.85 -5.44 6.17
CA GLY A 139 9.97 -5.36 4.70
C GLY A 139 10.12 -6.73 4.05
#